data_AF-A0A0B0I9H2-F1
#
_entry.id   AF-A0A0B0I9H2-F1
#
_cell.length_a   1.000
_cell.length_b   1.000
_cell.length_c   1.000
_cell.angle_alpha   90.00
_cell.angle_beta   90.00
_cell.angle_gamma   90.00
#
_symmetry.space_group_name_H-M   'P 1'
#
loop_
_entity.id
_entity.type
_entity.pdbx_description
1 polymer ?
#
loop_
_entity_poly.entity_id
_entity_poly.type
_entity_poly.pdbx_seq_one_letter_code
_entity_poly.pdbx_strand_id
1 'polypeptide(L)' 'MFIIFLPIFVELILILVGMFLITLGTWELRLGENRRLFITFILSGVFFIVLSQKFLEIMGILTVFS' A
#
# COMPACT_ATOMS: atom_id res chain seq x y z
N MET A 1 -20.63 -13.30 4.80
CA MET A 1 -20.67 -11.83 5.05
C MET A 1 -19.38 -11.32 5.70
N PHE A 2 -19.00 -11.77 6.91
CA PHE A 2 -17.74 -11.35 7.57
C PHE A 2 -16.44 -11.65 6.77
N ILE A 3 -16.41 -12.77 6.04
CA ILE A 3 -15.26 -13.20 5.22
C ILE A 3 -14.95 -12.21 4.09
N ILE A 4 -15.93 -11.42 3.64
CA ILE A 4 -15.78 -10.46 2.54
C ILE A 4 -15.36 -9.08 3.07
N PHE A 5 -15.85 -8.67 4.24
CA PHE A 5 -15.53 -7.35 4.79
C PHE A 5 -14.07 -7.24 5.28
N LEU A 6 -13.53 -8.31 5.89
CA LEU A 6 -12.16 -8.31 6.43
C LEU A 6 -11.09 -8.00 5.36
N PRO A 7 -11.05 -8.65 4.18
CA PRO A 7 -10.04 -8.35 3.17
C PRO A 7 -10.15 -6.92 2.60
N ILE A 8 -11.37 -6.36 2.54
CA ILE A 8 -11.57 -4.97 2.10
C ILE A 8 -10.96 -3.99 3.11
N PHE A 9 -11.13 -4.23 4.42
CA PHE A 9 -10.48 -3.39 5.44
C PHE A 9 -8.96 -3.48 5.39
N VAL A 10 -8.41 -4.67 5.13
CA VAL A 10 -6.96 -4.87 4.99
C VAL A 10 -6.42 -4.12 3.78
N GLU A 11 -7.11 -4.19 2.64
CA GLU A 11 -6.74 -3.42 1.45
C GLU A 11 -6.74 -1.92 1.73
N LEU A 12 -7.77 -1.40 2.41
CA LEU A 12 -7.88 0.01 2.73
C LEU A 12 -6.73 0.49 3.62
N ILE A 13 -6.32 -0.32 4.60
CA ILE A 13 -5.16 -0.03 5.45
C ILE A 13 -3.88 -0.01 4.63
N LEU A 14 -3.67 -0.98 3.73
CA LEU A 14 -2.48 -1.04 2.87
C LEU A 14 -2.37 0.20 1.97
N ILE A 15 -3.48 0.63 1.38
CA ILE A 15 -3.53 1.85 0.55
C ILE A 15 -3.21 3.09 1.39
N LEU A 16 -3.80 3.22 2.59
CA LEU A 16 -3.53 4.35 3.48
C LEU A 16 -2.06 4.41 3.91
N VAL A 17 -1.46 3.28 4.26
CA VAL A 17 -0.03 3.18 4.59
C VAL A 17 0.83 3.54 3.38
N GLY A 18 0.49 3.04 2.20
CA GLY A 18 1.18 3.38 0.96
C GLY A 18 1.14 4.88 0.63
N MET A 19 -0.04 5.50 0.73
CA MET A 19 -0.20 6.94 0.54
C MET A 19 0.57 7.75 1.57
N PHE A 20 0.52 7.36 2.84
CA PHE A 20 1.27 8.03 3.91
C PHE A 20 2.77 8.01 3.66
N LEU A 21 3.32 6.87 3.24
CA LEU A 21 4.73 6.74 2.86
C LEU A 21 5.08 7.61 1.66
N ILE A 22 4.20 7.69 0.65
CA ILE A 22 4.41 8.59 -0.49
C ILE A 22 4.44 10.04 -0.02
N THR A 23 3.53 10.45 0.87
CA THR A 23 3.53 11.80 1.45
C THR A 23 4.83 12.09 2.19
N LEU A 24 5.32 11.17 3.01
CA LEU A 24 6.64 11.30 3.65
C LEU A 24 7.77 11.41 2.63
N GLY A 25 7.76 10.60 1.57
CA GLY A 25 8.72 10.73 0.48
C GLY A 25 8.68 12.14 -0.14
N THR A 26 7.51 12.63 -0.50
CA THR A 26 7.37 13.99 -1.07
C THR A 26 7.81 15.09 -0.10
N TRP A 27 7.65 14.87 1.21
CA TRP A 27 8.14 15.78 2.24
C TRP A 27 9.68 15.84 2.25
N GLU A 28 10.35 14.70 2.16
CA GLU A 28 11.82 14.64 2.03
C GLU A 28 12.31 15.33 0.76
N LEU A 29 11.56 15.24 -0.34
CA LEU A 29 11.87 15.97 -1.58
C LEU A 29 11.80 17.49 -1.40
N ARG A 30 10.85 17.97 -0.60
CA ARG A 30 10.71 19.40 -0.28
C ARG A 30 11.91 19.92 0.52
N LEU A 31 12.39 19.16 1.49
CA LEU A 31 13.56 19.52 2.29
C LEU A 31 14.85 19.42 1.45
N GLY A 32 14.92 18.48 0.52
CA GLY A 32 16.06 18.30 -0.39
C GLY A 32 17.32 17.79 0.29
N GLU A 33 17.30 17.53 1.59
CA GLU A 33 18.44 17.10 2.39
C GLU A 33 18.81 15.63 2.13
N ASN A 34 17.82 14.73 2.00
CA ASN A 34 18.09 13.30 1.91
C ASN A 34 17.35 12.60 0.76
N ARG A 35 17.97 12.64 -0.43
CA ARG A 35 17.45 11.97 -1.64
C ARG A 35 17.28 10.47 -1.50
N ARG A 36 18.08 9.82 -0.62
CA ARG A 36 17.98 8.37 -0.39
C ARG A 36 16.68 8.04 0.35
N LEU A 37 16.35 8.80 1.40
CA LEU A 37 15.08 8.64 2.13
C LEU A 37 13.87 8.90 1.23
N PHE A 38 13.94 9.93 0.39
CA PHE A 38 12.91 10.18 -0.63
C PHE A 38 12.62 8.94 -1.48
N ILE A 39 13.64 8.36 -2.12
CA ILE A 39 13.47 7.20 -2.99
C ILE A 39 12.94 6.01 -2.20
N THR A 40 13.47 5.76 -0.99
CA THR A 40 13.02 4.66 -0.14
C THR A 40 11.54 4.81 0.20
N PHE A 41 11.09 5.97 0.66
CA PHE A 41 9.69 6.18 1.04
C PHE A 41 8.73 6.09 -0.15
N ILE A 42 9.07 6.68 -1.30
CA ILE A 42 8.26 6.57 -2.51
C ILE A 42 8.17 5.11 -2.96
N LEU A 43 9.30 4.40 -3.02
CA LEU A 43 9.34 3.02 -3.49
C LEU A 43 8.55 2.09 -2.54
N SER A 44 8.73 2.25 -1.22
CA SER A 44 7.97 1.50 -0.23
C SER A 44 6.48 1.82 -0.31
N GLY A 45 6.10 3.08 -0.48
CA GLY A 45 4.69 3.48 -0.60
C GLY A 45 4.01 2.89 -1.83
N VAL A 46 4.67 2.96 -3.00
CA VAL A 46 4.20 2.32 -4.23
C VAL A 46 4.12 0.81 -4.07
N PHE A 47 5.11 0.20 -3.41
CA PHE A 47 5.09 -1.24 -3.11
C PHE A 47 3.85 -1.64 -2.31
N PHE A 48 3.48 -0.90 -1.28
CA PHE A 48 2.27 -1.18 -0.49
C PHE A 48 0.98 -1.05 -1.30
N ILE A 49 0.89 -0.07 -2.21
CA ILE A 49 -0.27 0.08 -3.10
C ILE A 49 -0.37 -1.08 -4.09
N VAL A 50 0.75 -1.50 -4.69
CA VAL A 50 0.75 -2.66 -5.60
C VAL A 50 0.43 -3.96 -4.83
N LEU A 51 0.96 -4.08 -3.62
CA LEU A 51 0.69 -5.22 -2.74
C LEU A 51 -0.80 -5.31 -2.37
N SER A 52 -1.48 -4.17 -2.14
CA SER A 52 -2.91 -4.16 -1.84
C SER A 52 -3.74 -4.73 -2.99
N GLN A 53 -3.42 -4.35 -4.23
CA GLN A 53 -4.09 -4.88 -5.42
C GLN A 53 -3.89 -6.39 -5.56
N LYS A 54 -2.66 -6.86 -5.36
CA LYS A 54 -2.34 -8.30 -5.45
C LYS A 54 -2.98 -9.10 -4.33
N PHE A 55 -3.07 -8.53 -3.14
CA PHE A 55 -3.78 -9.14 -2.02
C PHE A 55 -5.25 -9.37 -2.35
N LEU A 56 -5.95 -8.37 -2.90
CA LEU A 56 -7.36 -8.51 -3.24
C LEU A 56 -7.59 -9.50 -4.39
N GLU A 57 -6.70 -9.54 -5.39
CA GLU A 57 -6.71 -10.53 -6.46
C GLU A 57 -6.60 -11.97 -5.92
N ILE A 58 -5.64 -12.21 -5.01
CA ILE A 58 -5.45 -13.52 -4.35
C ILE A 58 -6.68 -13.90 -3.52
N MET A 59 -7.24 -12.97 -2.76
CA MET A 59 -8.43 -13.22 -1.95
C MET A 59 -9.64 -13.54 -2.84
N GLY A 60 -9.82 -12.83 -3.97
CA GLY A 60 -10.86 -13.12 -4.94
C GLY A 60 -10.75 -14.53 -5.51
N ILE A 61 -9.54 -14.94 -5.91
CA ILE A 61 -9.25 -16.30 -6.36
C ILE A 61 -9.64 -17.32 -5.28
N LEU A 62 -9.17 -17.15 -4.05
CA LEU A 62 -9.47 -18.07 -2.94
C LEU A 62 -10.97 -18.23 -2.70
N THR A 63 -11.75 -17.16 -2.81
CA THR A 63 -13.22 -17.23 -2.63
C THR A 63 -13.94 -17.98 -3.76
N VAL A 64 -13.37 -18.03 -4.97
CA VAL A 64 -13.95 -18.79 -6.09
C VAL A 64 -13.64 -20.28 -5.97
N PHE A 65 -12.49 -20.63 -5.39
CA PHE A 65 -12.04 -22.02 -5.22
C PHE A 65 -12.44 -22.66 -3.87
N SER A 66 -13.04 -21.91 -2.94
CA SER A 66 -13.55 -22.40 -1.64
C SER A 66 -15.04 -22.72 -1.68
#